data_AF-A0A2E5YCZ0-F1
#
_entry.id   AF-A0A2E5YCZ0-F1
#
_cell.length_a   1.000
_cell.length_b   1.000
_cell.length_c   1.000
_cell.angle_alpha   90.00
_cell.angle_beta   90.00
_cell.angle_gamma   90.00
#
_symmetry.space_group_name_H-M   'P 1'
#
loop_
_entity.id
_entity.type
_entity.pdbx_description
1 polymer ?
#
loop_
_entity_poly.entity_id
_entity_poly.type
_entity_poly.pdbx_seq_one_letter_code
_entity_poly.pdbx_strand_id
1 'polypeptide(L)'
;MVMNGVRKVGLAVSSALIFVSLAIVVFEGEITTEVWALLLLTPIPIGFALSKQNESQESFNELSNEWIREDSEDFHEDVGDPIEAGFDVPVL
;
A
#
# COMPACT_ATOMS: atom_id res chain seq x y z
N MET A 1 -3.79 -28.40 2.01
CA MET A 1 -3.16 -28.43 3.35
C MET A 1 -2.20 -27.26 3.59
N VAL A 2 -1.39 -26.85 2.61
CA VAL A 2 -0.40 -25.75 2.72
C VAL A 2 -1.03 -24.37 3.05
N MET A 3 -2.16 -24.03 2.44
CA MET A 3 -2.81 -22.71 2.62
C MET A 3 -3.21 -22.43 4.08
N ASN A 4 -3.73 -23.42 4.81
CA ASN A 4 -4.05 -23.25 6.23
C ASN A 4 -2.79 -22.99 7.08
N GLY A 5 -1.63 -23.48 6.64
CA GLY A 5 -0.33 -23.20 7.28
C GLY A 5 0.09 -21.76 7.06
N VAL A 6 0.04 -21.26 5.82
CA VAL A 6 0.41 -19.88 5.47
C VAL A 6 -0.45 -18.86 6.23
N ARG A 7 -1.76 -19.12 6.35
CA ARG A 7 -2.66 -18.24 7.12
C ARG A 7 -2.29 -18.17 8.60
N LYS A 8 -2.02 -19.33 9.21
CA LYS A 8 -1.62 -19.40 10.63
C LYS A 8 -0.28 -18.71 10.86
N VAL A 9 0.68 -18.92 9.96
CA VAL A 9 2.00 -18.28 10.03
C VAL A 9 1.88 -16.77 9.87
N GLY A 10 1.14 -16.28 8.87
CA GLY A 10 0.94 -14.85 8.66
C GLY A 10 0.32 -14.18 9.88
N LEU A 11 -0.74 -14.75 10.45
CA LEU A 11 -1.34 -14.22 11.68
C LEU A 11 -0.38 -14.27 12.88
N ALA A 12 0.37 -15.35 13.05
CA ALA A 12 1.34 -15.47 14.15
C ALA A 12 2.48 -14.44 14.03
N VAL A 13 3.01 -14.26 12.81
CA VAL A 13 4.09 -13.29 12.54
C VAL A 13 3.59 -11.86 12.77
N SER A 14 2.41 -11.51 12.26
CA SER A 14 1.84 -10.17 12.49
C SER A 14 1.52 -9.91 13.96
N SER A 15 1.01 -10.91 14.67
CA SER A 15 0.79 -10.80 16.12
C SER A 15 2.11 -10.58 16.86
N ALA A 16 3.17 -11.31 16.51
CA ALA A 16 4.48 -11.14 17.12
C ALA A 16 5.06 -9.74 16.87
N LEU A 17 4.94 -9.21 15.64
CA LEU A 17 5.36 -7.86 15.28
C LEU A 17 4.70 -6.79 16.16
N ILE A 18 3.38 -6.91 16.40
CA ILE A 18 2.63 -6.00 17.28
C ILE A 18 3.13 -6.10 18.72
N PHE A 19 3.35 -7.31 19.24
CA PHE A 19 3.84 -7.50 20.61
C PHE A 19 5.26 -6.98 20.81
N VAL A 20 6.15 -7.18 19.83
CA VAL A 20 7.52 -6.64 19.87
C VAL A 20 7.49 -5.12 19.83
N SER A 21 6.69 -4.54 18.93
CA SER A 21 6.45 -3.10 18.86
C SER A 21 5.98 -2.53 20.21
N LEU A 22 5.01 -3.17 20.86
CA LEU A 22 4.52 -2.77 22.17
C LEU A 22 5.58 -2.90 23.27
N ALA A 23 6.38 -3.97 23.26
CA ALA A 23 7.45 -4.17 24.23
C ALA A 23 8.49 -3.05 24.16
N ILE A 24 8.91 -2.66 22.95
CA ILE A 24 9.86 -1.57 22.73
C ILE A 24 9.29 -0.26 23.31
N VAL A 25 8.04 0.08 23.02
CA VAL A 25 7.38 1.29 23.57
C VAL A 25 7.35 1.28 25.10
N VAL A 26 7.09 0.13 25.72
CA VAL A 26 7.07 0.01 27.20
C VAL A 26 8.48 0.18 27.80
N PHE A 27 9.52 -0.32 27.13
CA PHE A 27 10.90 -0.23 27.61
C PHE A 27 11.51 1.16 27.39
N GLU A 28 11.28 1.77 26.23
CA GLU A 28 11.87 3.06 25.84
C GLU A 28 11.03 4.25 26.32
N GLY A 29 9.73 4.05 26.54
CA GLY A 29 8.80 5.10 26.97
C GLY A 29 8.37 6.05 25.83
N GLU A 30 8.80 5.80 24.60
CA GLU A 30 8.47 6.58 23.41
C GLU A 30 8.24 5.69 22.18
N ILE A 31 7.65 6.27 21.12
CA ILE A 31 7.44 5.59 19.85
C ILE A 31 8.62 5.91 18.93
N THR A 32 9.61 5.01 18.88
CA THR A 32 10.81 5.16 18.05
C THR A 32 10.58 4.76 16.59
N THR A 33 11.54 5.07 15.72
CA THR A 33 11.50 4.70 14.29
C THR A 33 11.46 3.19 14.07
N GLU A 34 12.05 2.41 14.98
CA GLU A 34 12.02 0.95 14.97
C GLU A 34 10.60 0.42 15.17
N VAL A 35 9.87 1.01 16.12
CA VAL A 35 8.45 0.70 16.38
C VAL A 35 7.61 0.99 15.13
N TRP A 36 7.84 2.15 14.49
CA TRP A 36 7.17 2.50 13.23
C TRP A 36 7.45 1.51 12.11
N ALA A 37 8.71 1.10 11.94
CA ALA A 37 9.10 0.13 10.92
C ALA A 37 8.41 -1.23 11.13
N LEU A 38 8.38 -1.71 12.38
CA LEU A 38 7.72 -2.98 12.72
C LEU A 38 6.21 -2.92 12.49
N LEU A 39 5.56 -1.82 12.85
CA LEU A 39 4.13 -1.63 12.61
C LEU A 39 3.81 -1.56 11.11
N LEU A 40 4.61 -0.84 10.32
CA LEU A 40 4.45 -0.78 8.87
C LEU A 40 4.68 -2.13 8.18
N LEU A 41 5.42 -3.05 8.81
CA LEU A 41 5.64 -4.39 8.30
C LEU A 41 4.45 -5.35 8.58
N THR A 42 3.67 -5.11 9.63
CA THR A 42 2.50 -5.95 10.00
C THR A 42 1.48 -6.25 8.90
N PRO A 43 1.12 -5.34 7.96
CA PRO A 43 0.15 -5.64 6.91
C PRO A 43 0.62 -6.68 5.90
N ILE A 44 1.93 -6.89 5.72
CA ILE A 44 2.44 -7.85 4.73
C ILE A 44 2.04 -9.29 5.09
N PRO A 45 2.38 -9.82 6.29
CA PRO A 45 1.94 -11.16 6.67
C PRO A 45 0.41 -11.28 6.83
N ILE A 46 -0.30 -10.19 7.20
CA ILE A 46 -1.77 -10.16 7.22
C ILE A 46 -2.33 -10.36 5.81
N GLY A 47 -1.80 -9.63 4.82
CA GLY A 47 -2.20 -9.75 3.42
C GLY A 47 -2.03 -11.18 2.90
N PHE A 48 -0.92 -11.84 3.21
CA PHE A 48 -0.72 -13.26 2.89
C PHE A 48 -1.69 -14.19 3.64
N ALA A 49 -2.02 -13.90 4.89
CA ALA A 49 -2.97 -14.70 5.66
C ALA A 49 -4.42 -14.55 5.18
N LEU A 50 -4.78 -13.37 4.68
CA LEU A 50 -6.12 -13.11 4.17
C LEU A 50 -6.26 -13.43 2.68
N SER A 51 -5.15 -13.57 1.95
CA SER A 51 -5.15 -13.98 0.55
C SER A 51 -5.93 -15.29 0.39
N LYS A 52 -7.03 -15.21 -0.35
CA LYS A 52 -7.79 -16.35 -0.82
C LYS A 52 -7.22 -16.64 -2.21
N GLN A 53 -6.65 -17.82 -2.40
CA GLN A 53 -6.31 -18.31 -3.72
C GLN A 53 -7.64 -18.57 -4.45
N ASN A 54 -8.21 -17.53 -5.06
CA ASN A 54 -9.13 -17.74 -6.15
C ASN A 54 -8.25 -18.31 -7.29
N GLU A 55 -8.60 -19.51 -7.78
CA GLU A 55 -8.03 -20.07 -9.01
C GLU A 55 -8.42 -19.26 -10.26
N SER A 56 -9.03 -18.08 -10.12
CA SER A 56 -9.06 -17.10 -11.19
C SER A 56 -7.71 -16.38 -11.23
N GLN A 57 -6.82 -16.86 -12.09
CA GLN A 57 -6.03 -15.93 -12.92
C GLN A 57 -6.99 -14.83 -13.38
N GLU A 58 -6.57 -13.56 -13.38
CA GLU A 58 -7.39 -12.34 -13.53
C GLU A 58 -7.77 -11.69 -12.18
N SER A 59 -6.81 -10.98 -11.56
CA SER A 59 -7.08 -9.74 -10.81
C SER A 59 -5.83 -9.05 -10.27
N PHE A 60 -4.61 -9.56 -10.50
CA PHE A 60 -3.41 -8.75 -10.28
C PHE A 60 -3.33 -7.53 -11.22
N ASN A 61 -4.15 -7.51 -12.27
CA ASN A 61 -4.25 -6.40 -13.20
C ASN A 61 -5.19 -5.28 -12.71
N GLU A 62 -6.05 -5.51 -11.71
CA GLU A 62 -7.08 -4.52 -11.36
C GLU A 62 -6.51 -3.33 -10.57
N LEU A 63 -5.55 -3.56 -9.68
CA LEU A 63 -4.87 -2.50 -8.93
C LEU A 63 -3.83 -1.72 -9.74
N SER A 64 -3.29 -2.28 -10.84
CA SER A 64 -2.47 -1.52 -11.79
C SER A 64 -3.32 -0.74 -12.80
N ASN A 65 -4.52 -1.25 -13.10
CA ASN A 65 -5.44 -0.59 -14.03
C ASN A 65 -6.17 0.59 -13.39
N GLU A 66 -6.34 0.66 -12.07
CA GLU A 66 -7.00 1.79 -11.41
C GLU A 66 -6.16 3.09 -11.48
N TRP A 67 -4.82 2.97 -11.56
CA TRP A 67 -3.93 4.12 -11.81
C TRP A 67 -3.71 4.44 -13.30
N ILE A 68 -4.13 3.56 -14.22
CA ILE A 68 -3.91 3.71 -15.68
C ILE A 68 -5.22 4.05 -16.42
N ARG A 69 -6.39 3.80 -15.81
CA ARG A 69 -7.71 3.98 -16.44
C ARG A 69 -8.33 5.38 -16.34
N GLU A 70 -7.59 6.37 -15.85
CA GLU A 70 -8.07 7.76 -15.89
C GLU A 70 -7.59 8.52 -17.15
N ASP A 71 -6.80 7.89 -18.02
CA ASP A 71 -6.14 8.55 -19.16
C ASP A 71 -6.62 8.09 -20.55
N SER A 72 -7.82 7.52 -20.66
CA SER A 72 -8.34 7.11 -21.98
C SER A 72 -9.78 7.49 -22.31
N GLU A 73 -10.37 8.44 -21.59
CA GLU A 73 -11.68 8.99 -21.92
C GLU A 73 -11.54 10.50 -22.18
N ASP A 74 -11.36 10.85 -23.46
CA ASP A 74 -11.65 12.15 -24.06
C ASP A 74 -11.14 13.43 -23.34
N PHE A 75 -9.83 13.59 -23.16
CA PHE A 75 -9.25 14.93 -22.96
C PHE A 75 -9.04 15.65 -24.31
N HIS A 76 -10.15 16.00 -24.95
CA HIS A 76 -10.23 17.10 -25.91
C HIS A 76 -10.80 18.35 -25.23
N GLU A 77 -10.35 18.65 -24.01
CA GLU A 77 -10.54 19.98 -23.47
C GLU A 77 -9.26 20.77 -23.75
N ASP A 78 -9.39 21.67 -24.71
CA ASP A 78 -8.41 22.70 -25.05
C ASP A 78 -8.00 23.41 -23.75
N VAL A 79 -6.86 23.00 -23.19
CA VAL A 79 -6.25 23.72 -22.07
C VAL A 79 -5.82 25.08 -22.63
N GLY A 80 -6.73 26.05 -22.51
CA GLY A 80 -6.57 27.39 -23.09
C GLY A 80 -5.24 28.04 -22.75
N ASP A 81 -4.86 29.08 -23.51
CA ASP A 81 -3.52 29.65 -23.50
C ASP A 81 -3.01 29.88 -22.05
N PRO A 82 -1.88 29.27 -21.64
CA PRO A 82 -1.33 29.40 -20.30
C PRO A 82 -1.11 30.85 -19.86
N ILE A 83 -0.92 31.76 -20.82
CA ILE A 83 -0.81 33.20 -20.57
C ILE A 83 -2.16 33.78 -20.11
N GLU A 84 -3.26 33.41 -20.75
CA GLU A 84 -4.61 33.84 -20.35
C GLU A 84 -5.03 33.19 -19.02
N ALA A 85 -4.55 31.97 -18.75
CA ALA A 85 -4.76 31.28 -17.48
C ALA A 85 -3.86 31.80 -16.32
N GLY A 86 -2.99 32.78 -16.58
CA GLY A 86 -2.15 33.43 -15.56
C GLY A 86 -0.98 32.58 -15.08
N PHE A 87 -0.61 31.53 -15.83
CA PHE A 87 0.61 30.77 -15.57
C PHE A 87 1.81 31.53 -16.13
N ASP A 88 2.85 31.70 -15.30
CA ASP A 88 4.12 32.27 -15.74
C ASP A 88 4.91 31.22 -16.52
N VAL A 89 5.12 31.45 -17.83
CA VAL A 89 5.85 30.52 -18.70
C VAL A 89 7.34 30.83 -18.58
N PRO A 90 8.17 29.90 -18.07
CA PRO A 90 9.60 30.17 -17.92
C PRO A 90 10.26 30.38 -19.27
N VAL A 91 10.95 31.50 -19.43
CA VAL A 91 11.75 31.82 -20.62
C VAL A 91 13.18 31.31 -20.38
N LEU A 92 13.70 30.51 -21.31
CA LEU A 92 15.10 30.04 -21.29
C LEU A 92 16.05 31.08 -21.89
#